data_AF-A0A414G545-F1
#
_entry.id   AF-A0A414G545-F1
#
_cell.length_a   1.000
_cell.length_b   1.000
_cell.length_c   1.000
_cell.angle_alpha   90.00
_cell.angle_beta   90.00
_cell.angle_gamma   90.00
#
_symmetry.space_group_name_H-M   'P 1'
#
loop_
_entity.id
_entity.type
_entity.pdbx_description
1 polymer ?
#
loop_
_entity_poly.entity_id
_entity_poly.type
_entity_poly.pdbx_seq_one_letter_code
_entity_poly.pdbx_strand_id
1 'polypeptide(L)'
;MKMYFVTTGGGLGNQIMSYALWLYLKKSGCRTILYLRVNHLSKIFNVKGGLIKKPYFNFFIFVIKQWGNYIRVFNRFFHRRKVVEYSSLLGINVIDYPEWMDYKFINRILPELRQNLSFPEDDNDNNKRIINMMRESDSVSIHVRRGDYQNSVHWRVILGDICDKKYYEDAIEKVYSLLSKPVFFIFSDDIEWVKSNLNLDHPVFVDWNQGENSFRDIQLMSYCKVNIIANSTFSLCASWLNVNTNPIRIVPSKWLNSYFDNLLIKYIPSDWIIINNKKPTISIITSSILSECSIKDILKQRYSDFELILNDSGEVKIFDGRIKNGEINGRYIYNYTQSDSLKFRNRNYLWNWLSKIYADELYG
;
A
#
# COMPACT_ATOMS: atom_id res chain seq x y z
N MET A 1 9.83 27.07 17.48
CA MET A 1 9.74 26.62 16.06
C MET A 1 9.70 25.09 16.04
N LYS A 2 8.72 24.47 15.35
CA LYS A 2 8.57 23.00 15.31
C LYS A 2 9.72 22.36 14.51
N MET A 3 10.27 21.25 14.98
CA MET A 3 11.28 20.45 14.29
C MET A 3 10.68 19.12 13.83
N TYR A 4 11.02 18.68 12.63
CA TYR A 4 10.51 17.44 12.03
C TYR A 4 11.64 16.45 11.71
N PHE A 5 11.64 15.31 12.37
CA PHE A 5 12.42 14.14 12.00
C PHE A 5 11.58 13.24 11.12
N VAL A 6 11.92 13.19 9.84
CA VAL A 6 11.34 12.20 8.93
C VAL A 6 12.29 11.01 8.92
N THR A 7 11.79 9.81 9.21
CA THR A 7 12.65 8.64 9.29
C THR A 7 12.44 7.69 8.11
N THR A 8 13.52 7.03 7.70
CA THR A 8 13.45 5.95 6.70
C THR A 8 13.32 4.60 7.38
N GLY A 9 12.50 3.73 6.81
CA GLY A 9 12.30 2.36 7.24
C GLY A 9 11.65 1.54 6.14
N GLY A 10 11.67 0.21 6.28
CA GLY A 10 11.15 -0.71 5.25
C GLY A 10 11.94 -0.66 3.93
N GLY A 11 11.30 -1.16 2.87
CA GLY A 11 11.88 -1.24 1.52
C GLY A 11 12.05 0.13 0.85
N LEU A 12 12.70 0.13 -0.32
CA LEU A 12 13.09 1.34 -1.03
C LEU A 12 11.92 2.30 -1.32
N GLY A 13 10.75 1.80 -1.72
CA GLY A 13 9.56 2.63 -1.96
C GLY A 13 9.17 3.47 -0.73
N ASN A 14 9.14 2.87 0.46
CA ASN A 14 8.84 3.60 1.70
C ASN A 14 9.90 4.67 1.98
N GLN A 15 11.17 4.39 1.68
CA GLN A 15 12.26 5.36 1.87
C GLN A 15 12.17 6.54 0.90
N ILE A 16 11.75 6.30 -0.35
CA ILE A 16 11.47 7.36 -1.33
C ILE A 16 10.31 8.23 -0.84
N MET A 17 9.24 7.64 -0.28
CA MET A 17 8.12 8.40 0.28
C MET A 17 8.54 9.24 1.49
N SER A 18 9.38 8.71 2.38
CA SER A 18 9.99 9.47 3.48
C SER A 18 10.89 10.60 2.96
N TYR A 19 11.69 10.35 1.93
CA TYR A 19 12.54 11.37 1.31
C TYR A 19 11.71 12.51 0.71
N ALA A 20 10.64 12.18 -0.02
CA ALA A 20 9.74 13.15 -0.61
C ALA A 20 9.09 14.03 0.47
N LEU A 21 8.66 13.45 1.59
CA LEU A 21 8.12 14.23 2.71
C LEU A 21 9.16 15.18 3.32
N TRP A 22 10.38 14.71 3.54
CA TRP A 22 11.47 15.56 4.02
C TRP A 22 11.74 16.73 3.07
N LEU A 23 11.83 16.46 1.76
CA LEU A 23 12.06 17.48 0.74
C LEU A 23 10.94 18.52 0.72
N TYR A 24 9.69 18.07 0.81
CA TYR A 24 8.52 18.94 0.90
C TYR A 24 8.55 19.85 2.14
N LEU A 25 8.81 19.27 3.32
CA LEU A 25 8.90 20.05 4.57
C LEU A 25 10.04 21.06 4.51
N LYS A 26 11.21 20.66 3.97
CA LYS A 26 12.37 21.53 3.78
C LYS A 26 12.04 22.71 2.86
N LYS A 27 11.39 22.46 1.71
CA LYS A 27 10.97 23.50 0.76
C LYS A 27 9.91 24.44 1.37
N SER A 28 9.09 23.91 2.27
CA SER A 28 8.09 24.68 3.03
C SER A 28 8.69 25.51 4.18
N GLY A 29 10.02 25.63 4.28
CA GLY A 29 10.70 26.38 5.33
C GLY A 29 10.67 25.72 6.72
N CYS A 30 10.24 24.46 6.84
CA CYS A 30 10.23 23.77 8.11
C CYS A 30 11.65 23.33 8.50
N ARG A 31 11.99 23.45 9.80
CA ARG A 31 13.22 22.83 10.34
C ARG A 31 13.05 21.32 10.31
N THR A 32 13.75 20.64 9.40
CA THR A 32 13.60 19.20 9.19
C THR A 32 14.92 18.47 9.04
N ILE A 33 14.93 17.21 9.48
CA ILE A 33 16.05 16.27 9.40
C ILE A 33 15.53 14.98 8.77
N LEU A 34 16.28 14.41 7.83
CA LEU A 34 16.05 13.07 7.31
C LEU A 34 16.93 12.09 8.08
N TYR A 35 16.29 11.26 8.91
CA TYR A 35 16.97 10.28 9.74
C TYR A 35 16.98 8.90 9.07
N LEU A 36 18.16 8.44 8.66
CA LEU A 36 18.30 7.17 7.95
C LEU A 36 18.42 6.00 8.95
N ARG A 37 17.32 5.29 9.23
CA ARG A 37 17.40 4.02 9.99
C ARG A 37 17.84 2.87 9.10
N VAL A 38 17.33 2.86 7.87
CA VAL A 38 17.71 1.95 6.78
C VAL A 38 18.24 2.78 5.60
N ASN A 39 19.23 2.24 4.90
CA ASN A 39 20.10 2.99 3.99
C ASN A 39 19.95 2.66 2.50
N HIS A 40 18.89 1.98 2.06
CA HIS A 40 18.74 1.64 0.63
C HIS A 40 18.72 2.89 -0.25
N LEU A 41 18.02 3.95 0.18
CA LEU A 41 17.94 5.21 -0.55
C LEU A 41 19.32 5.84 -0.81
N SER A 42 20.14 5.99 0.24
CA SER A 42 21.46 6.65 0.14
C SER A 42 22.52 5.78 -0.54
N LYS A 43 22.28 4.47 -0.66
CA LYS A 43 23.14 3.57 -1.44
C LYS A 43 22.96 3.78 -2.95
N ILE A 44 21.77 4.17 -3.38
CA ILE A 44 21.39 4.27 -4.80
C ILE A 44 21.50 5.71 -5.29
N PHE A 45 20.95 6.65 -4.52
CA PHE A 45 20.85 8.05 -4.91
C PHE A 45 21.87 8.90 -4.18
N ASN A 46 22.45 9.87 -4.89
CA ASN A 46 23.35 10.86 -4.30
C ASN A 46 22.57 11.92 -3.50
N VAL A 47 22.03 11.50 -2.35
CA VAL A 47 21.20 12.36 -1.50
C VAL A 47 22.08 13.36 -0.75
N LYS A 48 22.06 14.63 -1.16
CA LYS A 48 22.80 15.73 -0.52
C LYS A 48 22.03 16.38 0.63
N GLY A 49 22.71 16.55 1.77
CA GLY A 49 22.28 17.40 2.90
C GLY A 49 21.17 16.82 3.79
N GLY A 50 21.17 17.23 5.07
CA GLY A 50 20.12 16.89 6.04
C GLY A 50 20.06 15.43 6.50
N LEU A 51 21.01 14.61 6.08
CA LEU A 51 21.13 13.21 6.46
C LEU A 51 21.80 13.08 7.83
N ILE A 52 21.13 12.40 8.75
CA ILE A 52 21.73 11.98 10.01
C ILE A 52 21.63 10.46 10.10
N LYS A 53 22.78 9.80 10.24
CA LYS A 53 22.88 8.40 10.64
C LYS A 53 23.71 8.33 11.92
N LYS A 54 23.05 8.50 13.05
CA LYS A 54 23.68 8.55 14.36
C LYS A 54 22.96 7.56 15.29
N PRO A 55 23.63 6.49 15.74
CA PRO A 55 23.00 5.41 16.51
C PRO A 55 22.31 5.90 17.79
N TYR A 56 22.88 6.91 18.46
CA TYR A 56 22.32 7.50 19.67
C TYR A 56 20.95 8.19 19.45
N PHE A 57 20.64 8.62 18.23
CA PHE A 57 19.30 9.12 17.92
C PHE A 57 18.24 8.01 17.95
N ASN A 58 18.60 6.72 17.82
CA ASN A 58 17.61 5.64 17.88
C ASN A 58 16.89 5.62 19.23
N PHE A 59 17.63 5.74 20.34
CA PHE A 59 17.02 5.79 21.67
C PHE A 59 16.14 7.02 21.84
N PHE A 60 16.61 8.19 21.39
CA PHE A 60 15.83 9.42 21.42
C PHE A 60 14.52 9.32 20.63
N ILE A 61 14.58 8.81 19.40
CA ILE A 61 13.42 8.57 18.53
C ILE A 61 12.47 7.56 19.18
N PHE A 62 13.01 6.50 19.78
CA PHE A 62 12.23 5.50 20.50
C PHE A 62 11.44 6.12 21.65
N VAL A 63 12.07 6.95 22.49
CA VAL A 63 11.39 7.63 23.62
C VAL A 63 10.23 8.49 23.12
N ILE A 64 10.42 9.28 22.07
CA ILE A 64 9.34 10.12 21.50
C ILE A 64 8.20 9.25 20.95
N LYS A 65 8.52 8.12 20.31
CA LYS A 65 7.53 7.19 19.77
C LYS A 65 6.72 6.51 20.86
N GLN A 66 7.36 6.11 21.97
CA GLN A 66 6.63 5.59 23.13
C GLN A 66 5.67 6.64 23.70
N TRP A 67 6.14 7.87 23.88
CA TRP A 67 5.30 8.99 24.30
C TRP A 67 4.09 9.22 23.37
N GLY A 68 4.33 9.19 22.05
CA GLY A 68 3.25 9.27 21.05
C GLY A 68 2.23 8.14 21.17
N ASN A 69 2.67 6.91 21.47
CA ASN A 69 1.77 5.78 21.74
C ASN A 69 0.89 6.05 22.96
N TYR A 70 1.47 6.49 24.08
CA TYR A 70 0.72 6.82 25.29
C TYR A 70 -0.33 7.91 25.01
N ILE A 71 0.03 8.98 24.30
CA ILE A 71 -0.92 10.03 23.91
C ILE A 71 -2.05 9.47 23.05
N ARG A 72 -1.75 8.60 22.07
CA ARG A 72 -2.78 8.03 21.19
C ARG A 72 -3.76 7.15 21.97
N VAL A 73 -3.26 6.32 22.89
CA VAL A 73 -4.10 5.50 23.77
C VAL A 73 -4.97 6.38 24.66
N PHE A 74 -4.38 7.42 25.26
CA PHE A 74 -5.09 8.40 26.08
C PHE A 74 -6.18 9.14 25.27
N ASN A 75 -5.85 9.68 24.10
CA ASN A 75 -6.80 10.38 23.25
C ASN A 75 -7.94 9.48 22.75
N ARG A 76 -7.66 8.20 22.48
CA ARG A 76 -8.68 7.21 22.12
C ARG A 76 -9.64 6.96 23.28
N PHE A 77 -9.15 6.90 24.51
CA PHE A 77 -9.98 6.75 25.70
C PHE A 77 -10.91 7.96 25.90
N PHE A 78 -10.39 9.17 25.70
CA PHE A 78 -11.14 10.42 25.87
C PHE A 78 -11.82 10.95 24.60
N HIS A 79 -11.93 10.15 23.52
CA HIS A 79 -12.61 10.50 22.27
C HIS A 79 -12.19 11.86 21.64
N ARG A 80 -10.91 12.25 21.80
CA ARG A 80 -10.41 13.53 21.27
C ARG A 80 -10.17 13.45 19.75
N ARG A 81 -10.78 14.38 18.99
CA ARG A 81 -10.79 14.40 17.51
C ARG A 81 -9.44 14.70 16.81
N LYS A 82 -8.47 15.33 17.47
CA LYS A 82 -7.18 15.67 16.85
C LYS A 82 -6.15 14.58 17.10
N VAL A 83 -6.16 13.51 16.30
CA VAL A 83 -5.07 12.53 16.30
C VAL A 83 -4.19 12.78 15.09
N VAL A 84 -3.15 13.56 15.30
CA VAL A 84 -1.99 13.56 14.42
C VAL A 84 -1.40 12.15 14.48
N GLU A 85 -1.22 11.48 13.33
CA GLU A 85 -0.77 10.07 13.29
C GLU A 85 0.67 9.89 13.76
N TYR A 86 1.51 10.92 13.58
CA TYR A 86 2.92 10.94 13.97
C TYR A 86 3.15 11.35 15.43
N SER A 87 4.31 10.99 15.97
CA SER A 87 4.65 11.24 17.38
C SER A 87 5.23 12.63 17.60
N SER A 88 4.82 13.32 18.67
CA SER A 88 5.29 14.67 18.99
C SER A 88 5.59 14.83 20.47
N LEU A 89 6.74 15.41 20.79
CA LEU A 89 7.16 15.75 22.16
C LEU A 89 7.94 17.06 22.15
N LEU A 90 7.51 18.04 22.96
CA LEU A 90 8.19 19.34 23.15
C LEU A 90 8.55 20.07 21.83
N GLY A 91 7.65 20.02 20.83
CA GLY A 91 7.85 20.66 19.52
C GLY A 91 8.73 19.87 18.55
N ILE A 92 9.21 18.69 18.95
CA ILE A 92 9.92 17.72 18.11
C ILE A 92 8.92 16.69 17.60
N ASN A 93 8.81 16.58 16.30
CA ASN A 93 7.86 15.69 15.62
C ASN A 93 8.65 14.60 14.91
N VAL A 94 8.29 13.35 15.14
CA VAL A 94 8.91 12.18 14.52
C VAL A 94 7.87 11.49 13.64
N ILE A 95 8.13 11.48 12.34
CA ILE A 95 7.22 10.99 11.31
C ILE A 95 7.87 9.79 10.63
N ASP A 96 7.16 8.67 10.67
CA ASP A 96 7.49 7.48 9.88
C ASP A 96 6.52 7.40 8.73
N TYR A 97 6.94 6.91 7.57
CA TYR A 97 5.97 6.53 6.56
C TYR A 97 5.10 5.37 7.09
N PRO A 98 3.77 5.40 6.95
CA PRO A 98 2.95 6.39 6.24
C PRO A 98 2.24 7.42 7.14
N GLU A 99 2.73 7.78 8.32
CA GLU A 99 2.04 8.62 9.33
C GLU A 99 1.78 10.10 8.93
N TRP A 100 2.14 10.53 7.72
CA TRP A 100 1.81 11.87 7.25
C TRP A 100 0.43 11.89 6.59
N MET A 101 -0.40 12.91 6.82
CA MET A 101 -1.82 12.85 6.45
C MET A 101 -2.11 12.79 4.94
N ASP A 102 -1.28 13.42 4.11
CA ASP A 102 -1.51 13.54 2.67
C ASP A 102 -0.17 13.52 1.93
N TYR A 103 0.03 12.59 1.00
CA TYR A 103 1.24 12.49 0.16
C TYR A 103 1.04 13.05 -1.25
N LYS A 104 -0.13 13.60 -1.58
CA LYS A 104 -0.37 14.28 -2.86
C LYS A 104 0.46 15.57 -3.01
N PHE A 105 1.10 16.04 -1.94
CA PHE A 105 2.12 17.10 -2.04
C PHE A 105 3.26 16.74 -2.98
N ILE A 106 3.48 15.45 -3.27
CA ILE A 106 4.55 15.00 -4.18
C ILE A 106 4.44 15.71 -5.54
N ASN A 107 3.23 15.97 -6.04
CA ASN A 107 3.00 16.78 -7.24
C ASN A 107 3.71 18.14 -7.20
N ARG A 108 3.79 18.79 -6.03
CA ARG A 108 4.35 20.14 -5.84
C ARG A 108 5.88 20.17 -5.79
N ILE A 109 6.50 19.01 -5.63
CA ILE A 109 7.96 18.86 -5.52
C ILE A 109 8.51 17.92 -6.59
N LEU A 110 7.69 17.54 -7.57
CA LEU A 110 8.02 16.50 -8.53
C LEU A 110 9.28 16.80 -9.37
N PRO A 111 9.49 18.03 -9.87
CA PRO A 111 10.71 18.38 -10.60
C PRO A 111 11.96 18.18 -9.75
N GLU A 112 11.97 18.70 -8.52
CA GLU A 112 13.12 18.57 -7.63
C GLU A 112 13.31 17.14 -7.11
N LEU A 113 12.21 16.42 -6.89
CA LEU A 113 12.25 15.02 -6.48
C LEU A 113 12.93 14.16 -7.56
N ARG A 114 12.55 14.34 -8.84
CA ARG A 114 13.17 13.64 -9.98
C ARG A 114 14.63 14.02 -10.16
N GLN A 115 14.96 15.31 -10.00
CA GLN A 115 16.35 15.76 -10.06
C GLN A 115 17.20 15.10 -8.96
N ASN A 116 16.72 15.09 -7.72
CA ASN A 116 17.46 14.56 -6.58
C ASN A 116 17.52 13.02 -6.57
N LEU A 117 16.51 12.36 -7.11
CA LEU A 117 16.43 10.90 -7.24
C LEU A 117 16.76 10.46 -8.67
N SER A 118 17.84 11.02 -9.23
CA SER A 118 18.40 10.57 -10.50
C SER A 118 19.07 9.21 -10.29
N PHE A 119 18.61 8.20 -11.03
CA PHE A 119 19.20 6.86 -11.00
C PHE A 119 20.64 6.90 -11.52
N PRO A 120 21.56 6.10 -10.94
CA PRO A 120 22.93 6.00 -11.44
C PRO A 120 22.95 5.43 -12.86
N GLU A 121 24.06 5.63 -13.57
CA GLU A 121 24.28 5.01 -14.89
C GLU A 121 24.08 3.50 -14.81
N ASP A 122 23.55 2.93 -15.89
CA ASP A 122 23.22 1.50 -15.99
C ASP A 122 24.03 0.85 -17.11
N ASP A 123 24.87 -0.08 -16.71
CA ASP A 123 25.77 -0.85 -17.55
C ASP A 123 25.06 -2.09 -18.13
N ASN A 124 23.88 -2.45 -17.61
CA ASN A 124 23.16 -3.66 -18.00
C ASN A 124 22.54 -3.52 -19.41
N ASP A 125 22.99 -4.35 -20.34
CA ASP A 125 22.54 -4.29 -21.74
C ASP A 125 21.07 -4.70 -21.93
N ASN A 126 20.53 -5.58 -21.07
CA ASN A 126 19.11 -5.91 -21.11
C ASN A 126 18.27 -4.68 -20.75
N ASN A 127 18.66 -3.93 -19.71
CA ASN A 127 17.99 -2.68 -19.32
C ASN A 127 18.06 -1.63 -20.43
N LYS A 128 19.24 -1.42 -21.04
CA LYS A 128 19.39 -0.49 -22.18
C LYS A 128 18.49 -0.89 -23.35
N ARG A 129 18.45 -2.18 -23.69
CA ARG A 129 17.61 -2.72 -24.77
C ARG A 129 16.12 -2.45 -24.52
N ILE A 130 15.61 -2.79 -23.34
CA ILE A 130 14.19 -2.59 -23.06
C ILE A 130 13.82 -1.11 -22.94
N ILE A 131 14.73 -0.23 -22.50
CA ILE A 131 14.50 1.22 -22.51
C ILE A 131 14.23 1.72 -23.94
N ASN A 132 14.99 1.25 -24.93
CA ASN A 132 14.74 1.61 -26.33
C ASN A 132 13.37 1.09 -26.79
N MET A 133 13.03 -0.17 -26.48
CA MET A 133 11.71 -0.71 -26.78
C MET A 133 10.58 0.10 -26.11
N MET A 134 10.76 0.55 -24.88
CA MET A 134 9.77 1.35 -24.16
C MET A 134 9.53 2.72 -24.80
N ARG A 135 10.58 3.32 -25.38
CA ARG A 135 10.50 4.61 -26.09
C ARG A 135 9.82 4.50 -27.45
N GLU A 136 10.03 3.38 -28.14
CA GLU A 136 9.53 3.14 -29.50
C GLU A 136 8.11 2.54 -29.54
N SER A 137 7.53 2.22 -28.38
CA SER A 137 6.22 1.57 -28.28
C SER A 137 5.25 2.34 -27.38
N ASP A 138 3.99 1.94 -27.41
CA ASP A 138 3.02 2.32 -26.38
C ASP A 138 3.23 1.45 -25.13
N SER A 139 4.31 1.78 -24.42
CA SER A 139 4.83 0.98 -23.32
C SER A 139 3.97 1.05 -22.06
N VAL A 140 3.62 -0.12 -21.55
CA VAL A 140 2.80 -0.29 -20.36
C VAL A 140 3.56 -1.15 -19.36
N SER A 141 3.92 -0.58 -18.22
CA SER A 141 4.42 -1.38 -17.11
C SER A 141 3.26 -2.00 -16.33
N ILE A 142 3.38 -3.29 -16.01
CA ILE A 142 2.51 -3.97 -15.04
C ILE A 142 3.39 -4.43 -13.88
N HIS A 143 3.10 -3.92 -12.69
CA HIS A 143 3.72 -4.41 -11.47
C HIS A 143 2.79 -5.35 -10.71
N VAL A 144 3.23 -6.60 -10.53
CA VAL A 144 2.52 -7.61 -9.76
C VAL A 144 3.29 -7.90 -8.48
N ARG A 145 2.70 -7.54 -7.32
CA ARG A 145 3.30 -7.76 -6.00
C ARG A 145 2.60 -8.89 -5.28
N ARG A 146 3.29 -10.01 -5.11
CA ARG A 146 2.76 -11.20 -4.44
C ARG A 146 3.69 -11.71 -3.35
N GLY A 147 4.99 -11.83 -3.61
CA GLY A 147 6.01 -12.44 -2.74
C GLY A 147 5.69 -12.48 -1.24
N ASP A 148 6.11 -11.48 -0.47
CA ASP A 148 5.84 -11.41 0.97
C ASP A 148 4.35 -11.21 1.29
N TYR A 149 3.57 -10.67 0.36
CA TYR A 149 2.11 -10.48 0.52
C TYR A 149 1.34 -11.80 0.48
N GLN A 150 1.95 -12.89 0.00
CA GLN A 150 1.34 -14.21 -0.10
C GLN A 150 2.07 -15.22 0.79
N ASN A 151 3.41 -15.16 0.85
CA ASN A 151 4.24 -16.15 1.55
C ASN A 151 4.37 -15.92 3.06
N SER A 152 3.69 -14.90 3.61
CA SER A 152 3.62 -14.65 5.05
C SER A 152 2.17 -14.51 5.48
N VAL A 153 1.72 -15.37 6.39
CA VAL A 153 0.37 -15.31 6.97
C VAL A 153 0.03 -13.90 7.48
N HIS A 154 0.95 -13.27 8.20
CA HIS A 154 0.75 -11.94 8.75
C HIS A 154 0.52 -10.89 7.66
N TRP A 155 1.39 -10.85 6.65
CA TRP A 155 1.29 -9.86 5.58
C TRP A 155 0.13 -10.15 4.64
N ARG A 156 -0.19 -11.42 4.40
CA ARG A 156 -1.35 -11.82 3.59
C ARG A 156 -2.66 -11.35 4.20
N VAL A 157 -2.82 -11.44 5.52
CA VAL A 157 -3.99 -10.88 6.22
C VAL A 157 -4.13 -9.37 5.96
N ILE A 158 -3.04 -8.60 5.90
CA ILE A 158 -3.08 -7.13 5.80
C ILE A 158 -3.11 -6.62 4.35
N LEU A 159 -2.33 -7.24 3.46
CA LEU A 159 -1.94 -6.71 2.15
C LEU A 159 -2.16 -7.70 1.00
N GLY A 160 -2.34 -8.98 1.32
CA GLY A 160 -2.50 -10.04 0.34
C GLY A 160 -3.86 -9.99 -0.34
N ASP A 161 -3.93 -10.60 -1.52
CA ASP A 161 -5.18 -10.86 -2.24
C ASP A 161 -6.00 -9.61 -2.64
N ILE A 162 -5.41 -8.42 -2.57
CA ILE A 162 -6.05 -7.14 -2.94
C ILE A 162 -6.03 -6.90 -4.45
N CYS A 163 -4.85 -6.97 -5.06
CA CYS A 163 -4.69 -6.91 -6.52
C CYS A 163 -4.80 -8.34 -7.05
N ASP A 164 -6.03 -8.82 -7.18
CA ASP A 164 -6.32 -10.15 -7.73
C ASP A 164 -6.26 -10.15 -9.26
N LYS A 165 -6.55 -11.32 -9.86
CA LYS A 165 -6.58 -11.48 -11.32
C LYS A 165 -7.55 -10.49 -11.98
N LYS A 166 -8.73 -10.28 -11.40
CA LYS A 166 -9.78 -9.39 -11.95
C LYS A 166 -9.30 -7.94 -11.99
N TYR A 167 -8.61 -7.47 -10.96
CA TYR A 167 -8.01 -6.13 -10.96
C TYR A 167 -7.08 -5.93 -12.17
N TYR A 168 -6.20 -6.90 -12.45
CA TYR A 168 -5.28 -6.80 -13.57
C TYR A 168 -5.99 -6.90 -14.91
N GLU A 169 -6.96 -7.81 -15.06
CA GLU A 169 -7.79 -7.92 -16.26
C GLU A 169 -8.49 -6.59 -16.59
N ASP A 170 -9.12 -5.96 -15.60
CA ASP A 170 -9.81 -4.67 -15.78
C ASP A 170 -8.84 -3.53 -16.10
N ALA A 171 -7.65 -3.53 -15.48
CA ALA A 171 -6.60 -2.57 -15.79
C ALA A 171 -6.07 -2.73 -17.22
N ILE A 172 -5.89 -3.97 -17.68
CA ILE A 172 -5.43 -4.30 -19.03
C ILE A 172 -6.50 -3.93 -20.07
N GLU A 173 -7.77 -4.26 -19.81
CA GLU A 173 -8.90 -3.83 -20.65
C GLU A 173 -8.95 -2.30 -20.76
N LYS A 174 -8.76 -1.61 -19.63
CA LYS A 174 -8.69 -0.15 -19.63
C LYS A 174 -7.55 0.37 -20.50
N VAL A 175 -6.39 -0.29 -20.51
CA VAL A 175 -5.28 0.05 -21.40
C VAL A 175 -5.63 -0.14 -22.87
N TYR A 176 -6.23 -1.28 -23.24
CA TYR A 176 -6.69 -1.51 -24.61
C TYR A 176 -7.74 -0.50 -25.08
N SER A 177 -8.54 0.06 -24.15
CA SER A 177 -9.48 1.15 -24.49
C SER A 177 -8.78 2.50 -24.78
N LEU A 178 -7.51 2.65 -24.39
CA LEU A 178 -6.74 3.90 -24.50
C LEU A 178 -5.65 3.82 -25.58
N LEU A 179 -5.12 2.63 -25.85
CA LEU A 179 -3.99 2.39 -26.74
C LEU A 179 -4.32 1.28 -27.72
N SER A 180 -3.98 1.48 -29.00
CA SER A 180 -4.31 0.54 -30.07
C SER A 180 -3.41 -0.71 -30.06
N LYS A 181 -2.14 -0.56 -29.71
CA LYS A 181 -1.15 -1.64 -29.69
C LYS A 181 -0.18 -1.51 -28.50
N PRO A 182 -0.67 -1.66 -27.26
CA PRO A 182 0.17 -1.58 -26.08
C PRO A 182 1.23 -2.69 -26.06
N VAL A 183 2.42 -2.39 -25.56
CA VAL A 183 3.46 -3.38 -25.28
C VAL A 183 3.65 -3.48 -23.77
N PHE A 184 3.40 -4.66 -23.22
CA PHE A 184 3.41 -4.87 -21.78
C PHE A 184 4.79 -5.32 -21.28
N PHE A 185 5.33 -4.57 -20.31
CA PHE A 185 6.56 -4.86 -19.59
C PHE A 185 6.22 -5.27 -18.14
N ILE A 186 6.58 -6.49 -17.77
CA ILE A 186 6.11 -7.12 -16.54
C ILE A 186 7.22 -7.10 -15.50
N PHE A 187 6.88 -6.58 -14.32
CA PHE A 187 7.73 -6.52 -13.14
C PHE A 187 7.04 -7.25 -12.00
N SER A 188 7.64 -8.31 -11.47
CA SER A 188 7.03 -9.07 -10.39
C SER A 188 8.04 -9.81 -9.54
N ASP A 189 7.69 -10.00 -8.26
CA ASP A 189 8.34 -10.97 -7.39
C ASP A 189 7.73 -12.38 -7.49
N ASP A 190 6.81 -12.59 -8.44
CA ASP A 190 6.15 -13.87 -8.73
C ASP A 190 5.74 -13.93 -10.23
N ILE A 191 6.75 -14.04 -11.11
CA ILE A 191 6.56 -14.07 -12.57
C ILE A 191 5.73 -15.28 -13.04
N GLU A 192 5.88 -16.43 -12.38
CA GLU A 192 5.15 -17.65 -12.75
C GLU A 192 3.65 -17.52 -12.50
N TRP A 193 3.25 -16.83 -11.42
CA TRP A 193 1.84 -16.48 -11.24
C TRP A 193 1.34 -15.58 -12.37
N VAL A 194 2.14 -14.60 -12.82
CA VAL A 194 1.74 -13.72 -13.93
C VAL A 194 1.50 -14.52 -15.20
N LYS A 195 2.45 -15.38 -15.59
CA LYS A 195 2.33 -16.26 -16.77
C LYS A 195 1.09 -17.15 -16.71
N SER A 196 0.74 -17.64 -15.52
CA SER A 196 -0.37 -18.57 -15.32
C SER A 196 -1.74 -17.88 -15.23
N ASN A 197 -1.78 -16.60 -14.86
CA ASN A 197 -3.04 -15.91 -14.52
C ASN A 197 -3.41 -14.77 -15.47
N LEU A 198 -2.42 -14.10 -16.08
CA LEU A 198 -2.65 -12.96 -16.97
C LEU A 198 -2.44 -13.38 -18.43
N ASN A 199 -3.49 -13.22 -19.23
CA ASN A 199 -3.39 -13.43 -20.68
C ASN A 199 -2.95 -12.12 -21.34
N LEU A 200 -1.70 -12.08 -21.80
CA LEU A 200 -1.08 -10.91 -22.39
C LEU A 200 -0.52 -11.27 -23.77
N ASP A 201 -0.69 -10.38 -24.74
CA ASP A 201 -0.11 -10.54 -26.06
C ASP A 201 1.38 -10.17 -26.01
N HIS A 202 2.24 -11.18 -26.24
CA HIS A 202 3.70 -11.08 -26.28
C HIS A 202 4.35 -10.16 -25.21
N PRO A 203 4.10 -10.38 -23.90
CA PRO A 203 4.67 -9.55 -22.85
C PRO A 203 6.18 -9.71 -22.74
N VAL A 204 6.86 -8.63 -22.33
CA VAL A 204 8.28 -8.63 -21.97
C VAL A 204 8.40 -8.80 -20.47
N PHE A 205 8.87 -9.96 -20.01
CA PHE A 205 9.16 -10.20 -18.59
C PHE A 205 10.53 -9.63 -18.21
N VAL A 206 10.57 -8.79 -17.18
CA VAL A 206 11.80 -8.23 -16.61
C VAL A 206 12.11 -8.96 -15.30
N ASP A 207 12.93 -10.00 -15.37
CA ASP A 207 13.21 -10.92 -14.25
C ASP A 207 14.69 -10.93 -13.79
N TRP A 208 15.56 -10.15 -14.43
CA TRP A 208 17.00 -10.14 -14.15
C TRP A 208 17.44 -9.11 -13.09
N ASN A 209 16.61 -8.12 -12.74
CA ASN A 209 16.96 -7.09 -11.76
C ASN A 209 16.69 -7.55 -10.32
N GLN A 210 17.67 -8.22 -9.71
CA GLN A 210 17.50 -8.83 -8.38
C GLN A 210 18.34 -8.14 -7.29
N GLY A 211 17.96 -8.34 -6.03
CA GLY A 211 18.74 -7.91 -4.86
C GLY A 211 19.03 -6.41 -4.84
N GLU A 212 20.31 -6.03 -4.77
CA GLU A 212 20.74 -4.62 -4.77
C GLU A 212 20.39 -3.89 -6.07
N ASN A 213 20.11 -4.59 -7.17
CA ASN A 213 19.70 -4.01 -8.46
C ASN A 213 18.18 -3.91 -8.62
N SER A 214 17.37 -4.37 -7.67
CA SER A 214 15.90 -4.31 -7.75
C SER A 214 15.36 -2.89 -7.98
N PHE A 215 16.09 -1.84 -7.58
CA PHE A 215 15.69 -0.46 -7.86
C PHE A 215 15.63 -0.12 -9.36
N ARG A 216 16.31 -0.90 -10.22
CA ARG A 216 16.24 -0.76 -11.67
C ARG A 216 14.83 -0.98 -12.19
N ASP A 217 14.01 -1.80 -11.53
CA ASP A 217 12.61 -1.95 -11.92
C ASP A 217 11.80 -0.66 -11.68
N ILE A 218 12.09 0.08 -10.60
CA ILE A 218 11.50 1.42 -10.41
C ILE A 218 11.92 2.34 -11.56
N GLN A 219 13.20 2.32 -11.93
CA GLN A 219 13.74 3.12 -13.03
C GLN A 219 13.05 2.77 -14.36
N LEU A 220 12.96 1.49 -14.70
CA LEU A 220 12.37 1.02 -15.96
C LEU A 220 10.88 1.30 -16.06
N MET A 221 10.12 1.02 -14.99
CA MET A 221 8.70 1.40 -14.91
C MET A 221 8.50 2.91 -15.10
N SER A 222 9.44 3.74 -14.63
CA SER A 222 9.36 5.20 -14.79
C SER A 222 9.54 5.68 -16.24
N TYR A 223 10.01 4.83 -17.16
CA TYR A 223 10.11 5.16 -18.58
C TYR A 223 8.87 4.76 -19.39
N CYS A 224 8.01 3.87 -18.87
CA CYS A 224 6.80 3.45 -19.56
C CYS A 224 5.77 4.58 -19.68
N LYS A 225 5.03 4.65 -20.80
CA LYS A 225 3.96 5.65 -20.99
C LYS A 225 2.77 5.41 -20.05
N VAL A 226 2.52 4.15 -19.68
CA VAL A 226 1.47 3.74 -18.76
C VAL A 226 2.03 2.91 -17.59
N ASN A 227 1.52 3.13 -16.38
CA ASN A 227 1.80 2.32 -15.21
C ASN A 227 0.51 1.66 -14.67
N ILE A 228 0.44 0.33 -14.69
CA ILE A 228 -0.51 -0.45 -13.89
C ILE A 228 0.23 -0.90 -12.63
N ILE A 229 -0.19 -0.41 -11.46
CA ILE A 229 0.53 -0.65 -10.20
C ILE A 229 -0.20 -1.61 -9.28
N ALA A 230 0.53 -2.28 -8.38
CA ALA A 230 -0.07 -3.00 -7.25
C ALA A 230 -0.34 -2.05 -6.07
N ASN A 231 -0.97 -2.57 -4.99
CA ASN A 231 -1.05 -1.93 -3.67
C ASN A 231 0.31 -1.88 -2.96
N SER A 232 1.33 -1.37 -3.65
CA SER A 232 2.73 -1.36 -3.23
C SER A 232 3.34 0.02 -3.43
N THR A 233 4.10 0.47 -2.43
CA THR A 233 4.87 1.72 -2.53
C THR A 233 5.94 1.67 -3.60
N PHE A 234 6.42 0.47 -3.94
CA PHE A 234 7.45 0.29 -4.96
C PHE A 234 6.97 0.79 -6.34
N SER A 235 5.84 0.27 -6.81
CA SER A 235 5.21 0.70 -8.07
C SER A 235 4.57 2.09 -7.99
N LEU A 236 4.10 2.51 -6.81
CA LEU A 236 3.64 3.88 -6.59
C LEU A 236 4.78 4.89 -6.80
N CYS A 237 5.96 4.64 -6.23
CA CYS A 237 7.12 5.50 -6.42
C CYS A 237 7.59 5.53 -7.88
N ALA A 238 7.57 4.40 -8.59
CA ALA A 238 7.89 4.36 -10.01
C ALA A 238 6.95 5.26 -10.83
N SER A 239 5.66 5.24 -10.53
CA SER A 239 4.65 6.07 -11.21
C SER A 239 4.82 7.57 -10.91
N TRP A 240 5.21 7.92 -9.69
CA TRP A 240 5.56 9.30 -9.33
C TRP A 240 6.81 9.78 -10.08
N LEU A 241 7.86 8.95 -10.10
CA LEU A 241 9.12 9.26 -10.77
C LEU A 241 9.05 9.17 -12.30
N ASN A 242 7.91 8.76 -12.87
CA ASN A 242 7.73 8.58 -14.31
C ASN A 242 8.10 9.84 -15.10
N VAL A 243 9.08 9.73 -16.00
CA VAL A 243 9.68 10.88 -16.70
C VAL A 243 8.86 11.38 -17.89
N ASN A 244 7.85 10.64 -18.32
CA ASN A 244 6.96 11.07 -19.40
C ASN A 244 6.20 12.35 -18.99
N THR A 245 5.85 13.18 -19.98
CA THR A 245 5.13 14.45 -19.74
C THR A 245 3.72 14.21 -19.21
N ASN A 246 2.99 13.25 -19.79
CA ASN A 246 1.61 12.93 -19.44
C ASN A 246 1.43 11.40 -19.26
N PRO A 247 2.04 10.79 -18.24
CA PRO A 247 1.94 9.35 -18.03
C PRO A 247 0.54 8.98 -17.57
N ILE A 248 0.02 7.87 -18.08
CA ILE A 248 -1.25 7.29 -17.62
C ILE A 248 -0.95 6.37 -16.44
N ARG A 249 -1.68 6.52 -15.35
CA ARG A 249 -1.47 5.73 -14.14
C ARG A 249 -2.77 5.06 -13.73
N ILE A 250 -2.72 3.74 -13.62
CA ILE A 250 -3.85 2.88 -13.28
C ILE A 250 -3.54 2.22 -11.95
N VAL A 251 -4.44 2.38 -10.97
CA VAL A 251 -4.21 1.99 -9.58
C VAL A 251 -5.41 1.25 -8.97
N PRO A 252 -5.19 0.42 -7.94
CA PRO A 252 -6.30 -0.19 -7.23
C PRO A 252 -6.99 0.83 -6.32
N SER A 253 -8.29 0.67 -6.16
CA SER A 253 -9.10 1.42 -5.19
C SER A 253 -8.88 0.99 -3.73
N LYS A 254 -8.40 -0.24 -3.51
CA LYS A 254 -8.12 -0.84 -2.19
C LYS A 254 -6.61 -1.07 -2.05
N TRP A 255 -6.06 -0.75 -0.88
CA TRP A 255 -4.64 -0.84 -0.56
C TRP A 255 -4.36 -1.63 0.72
N LEU A 256 -5.34 -1.72 1.63
CA LEU A 256 -5.31 -2.51 2.85
C LEU A 256 -6.56 -3.38 2.96
N ASN A 257 -6.41 -4.58 3.54
CA ASN A 257 -7.53 -5.36 4.05
C ASN A 257 -8.00 -4.76 5.39
N SER A 258 -8.62 -3.58 5.29
CA SER A 258 -9.22 -2.85 6.40
C SER A 258 -10.45 -2.08 5.93
N TYR A 259 -11.51 -2.04 6.75
CA TYR A 259 -12.68 -1.21 6.49
C TYR A 259 -12.36 0.29 6.45
N PHE A 260 -11.37 0.70 7.24
CA PHE A 260 -10.92 2.09 7.32
C PHE A 260 -9.66 2.35 6.47
N ASP A 261 -9.59 1.77 5.27
CA ASP A 261 -8.52 2.05 4.32
C ASP A 261 -8.68 3.46 3.71
N ASN A 262 -7.77 4.36 4.07
CA ASN A 262 -7.71 5.73 3.56
C ASN A 262 -6.51 5.97 2.63
N LEU A 263 -5.75 4.93 2.26
CA LEU A 263 -4.49 5.08 1.53
C LEU A 263 -4.70 5.61 0.11
N LEU A 264 -5.79 5.23 -0.54
CA LEU A 264 -6.17 5.79 -1.85
C LEU A 264 -6.25 7.33 -1.79
N ILE A 265 -7.02 7.87 -0.84
CA ILE A 265 -7.24 9.32 -0.69
C ILE A 265 -5.93 10.05 -0.34
N LYS A 266 -5.07 9.36 0.41
CA LYS A 266 -3.79 9.84 0.92
C LYS A 266 -2.70 9.88 -0.15
N TYR A 267 -2.72 8.95 -1.11
CA TYR A 267 -1.66 8.81 -2.11
C TYR A 267 -2.04 9.32 -3.49
N ILE A 268 -3.30 9.15 -3.89
CA ILE A 268 -3.68 9.18 -5.30
C ILE A 268 -4.35 10.53 -5.64
N PRO A 269 -3.73 11.32 -6.53
CA PRO A 269 -4.36 12.50 -7.14
C PRO A 269 -5.60 12.14 -7.99
N SER A 270 -6.44 13.12 -8.30
CA SER A 270 -7.67 12.90 -9.08
C SER A 270 -7.45 12.57 -10.55
N ASP A 271 -6.28 12.85 -11.12
CA ASP A 271 -5.94 12.59 -12.52
C ASP A 271 -5.56 11.13 -12.81
N TRP A 272 -5.47 10.28 -11.78
CA TRP A 272 -5.10 8.87 -11.95
C TRP A 272 -6.37 8.03 -12.17
N ILE A 273 -6.25 6.99 -12.99
CA ILE A 273 -7.34 6.08 -13.29
C ILE A 273 -7.43 5.03 -12.16
N ILE A 274 -8.60 4.90 -11.56
CA ILE A 274 -8.83 3.98 -10.44
C ILE A 274 -9.64 2.80 -10.96
N ILE A 275 -9.11 1.58 -10.77
CA ILE A 275 -9.88 0.34 -10.95
C ILE A 275 -10.50 -0.03 -9.61
N ASN A 276 -11.82 -0.19 -9.61
CA ASN A 276 -12.54 -0.59 -8.40
C ASN A 276 -12.36 -2.08 -8.13
N ASN A 277 -11.55 -2.39 -7.12
CA ASN A 277 -11.28 -3.73 -6.59
C ASN A 277 -11.67 -3.83 -5.10
N LYS A 278 -12.62 -2.99 -4.64
CA LYS A 278 -13.12 -3.08 -3.26
C LYS A 278 -14.00 -4.31 -3.11
N LYS A 279 -13.38 -5.40 -2.67
CA LYS A 279 -14.03 -6.65 -2.28
C LYS A 279 -13.63 -7.00 -0.84
N PRO A 280 -14.57 -7.35 0.05
CA PRO A 280 -14.21 -7.80 1.39
C PRO A 280 -13.50 -9.15 1.30
N THR A 281 -12.59 -9.41 2.24
CA THR A 281 -11.95 -10.73 2.31
C THR A 281 -12.91 -11.78 2.87
N ILE A 282 -13.75 -11.41 3.84
CA ILE A 282 -14.68 -12.33 4.52
C ILE A 282 -16.13 -11.88 4.36
N SER A 283 -17.04 -12.78 3.99
CA SER A 283 -18.47 -12.61 4.20
C SER A 283 -18.89 -13.41 5.42
N ILE A 284 -19.40 -12.72 6.44
CA ILE A 284 -19.99 -13.33 7.61
C ILE A 284 -21.49 -13.45 7.36
N ILE A 285 -22.00 -14.67 7.26
CA ILE A 285 -23.41 -14.95 6.95
C ILE A 285 -24.10 -15.44 8.21
N THR A 286 -25.28 -14.90 8.51
CA THR A 286 -26.03 -15.30 9.70
C THR A 286 -27.28 -16.06 9.31
N SER A 287 -27.52 -17.23 9.90
CA SER A 287 -28.74 -18.02 9.67
C SER A 287 -29.87 -17.71 10.65
N SER A 288 -29.67 -16.75 11.56
CA SER A 288 -30.64 -16.38 12.60
C SER A 288 -30.53 -14.91 12.94
N ILE A 289 -31.62 -14.31 13.41
CA ILE A 289 -31.66 -12.95 13.94
C ILE A 289 -30.58 -12.78 15.04
N LEU A 290 -29.71 -11.79 14.86
CA LEU A 290 -28.67 -11.45 15.81
C LEU A 290 -29.13 -10.39 16.81
N SER A 291 -28.70 -10.53 18.06
CA SER A 291 -28.80 -9.45 19.04
C SER A 291 -27.89 -8.27 18.65
N GLU A 292 -28.25 -7.05 19.06
CA GLU A 292 -27.38 -5.88 18.89
C GLU A 292 -25.98 -6.08 19.51
N CYS A 293 -25.89 -6.81 20.63
CA CYS A 293 -24.62 -7.12 21.28
C CYS A 293 -23.74 -7.99 20.38
N SER A 294 -24.31 -9.03 19.76
CA SER A 294 -23.61 -9.91 18.83
C SER A 294 -23.09 -9.13 17.61
N ILE A 295 -23.93 -8.26 17.03
CA ILE A 295 -23.51 -7.39 15.92
C ILE A 295 -22.36 -6.48 16.36
N LYS A 296 -22.44 -5.84 17.53
CA LYS A 296 -21.37 -4.99 18.07
C LYS A 296 -20.07 -5.78 18.28
N ASP A 297 -20.13 -7.03 18.73
CA ASP A 297 -18.95 -7.87 18.93
C ASP A 297 -18.28 -8.26 17.61
N ILE A 298 -19.07 -8.53 16.56
CA ILE A 298 -18.57 -8.75 15.19
C ILE A 298 -17.91 -7.46 14.66
N LEU A 299 -18.61 -6.32 14.74
CA LEU A 299 -18.09 -5.05 14.21
C LEU A 299 -16.82 -4.53 14.92
N LYS A 300 -16.59 -4.96 16.18
CA LYS A 300 -15.40 -4.61 16.99
C LYS A 300 -14.20 -5.53 16.77
N GLN A 301 -14.29 -6.53 15.89
CA GLN A 301 -13.15 -7.38 15.55
C GLN A 301 -11.98 -6.54 15.04
N ARG A 302 -10.76 -6.95 15.41
CA ARG A 302 -9.51 -6.29 15.01
C ARG A 302 -9.32 -6.37 13.50
N TYR A 303 -9.58 -7.53 12.92
CA TYR A 303 -9.70 -7.68 11.48
C TYR A 303 -11.02 -7.09 11.04
N SER A 304 -11.00 -6.14 10.10
CA SER A 304 -12.18 -5.32 9.77
C SER A 304 -12.62 -5.41 8.31
N ASP A 305 -11.87 -6.09 7.45
CA ASP A 305 -12.19 -6.25 6.03
C ASP A 305 -13.14 -7.43 5.80
N PHE A 306 -14.36 -7.22 6.27
CA PHE A 306 -15.45 -8.17 6.12
C PHE A 306 -16.75 -7.44 5.87
N GLU A 307 -17.71 -8.16 5.31
CA GLU A 307 -19.12 -7.79 5.31
C GLU A 307 -19.91 -8.73 6.21
N LEU A 308 -20.99 -8.22 6.80
CA LEU A 308 -21.94 -8.98 7.61
C LEU A 308 -23.26 -9.04 6.84
N ILE A 309 -23.59 -10.22 6.33
CA ILE A 309 -24.82 -10.49 5.59
C ILE A 309 -25.89 -10.96 6.58
N LEU A 310 -26.95 -10.15 6.71
CA LEU A 310 -28.10 -10.48 7.54
C LEU A 310 -29.20 -11.08 6.67
N ASN A 311 -29.53 -12.35 6.90
CA ASN A 311 -30.55 -13.05 6.11
C ASN A 311 -32.00 -12.76 6.58
N ASP A 312 -32.18 -12.30 7.82
CA ASP A 312 -33.49 -11.88 8.35
C ASP A 312 -33.52 -10.37 8.59
N SER A 313 -34.47 -9.70 7.93
CA SER A 313 -34.67 -8.25 7.90
C SER A 313 -35.29 -7.68 9.18
N GLY A 314 -34.87 -8.15 10.36
CA GLY A 314 -35.18 -7.46 11.61
C GLY A 314 -34.64 -6.03 11.57
N GLU A 315 -35.34 -5.06 12.18
CA GLU A 315 -34.86 -3.68 12.26
C GLU A 315 -33.53 -3.60 13.03
N VAL A 316 -32.41 -3.62 12.32
CA VAL A 316 -31.09 -3.38 12.91
C VAL A 316 -30.90 -1.88 13.05
N LYS A 317 -30.90 -1.39 14.30
CA LYS A 317 -30.70 0.03 14.64
C LYS A 317 -29.24 0.50 14.54
N ILE A 318 -28.33 -0.35 14.08
CA ILE A 318 -26.89 -0.07 13.97
C ILE A 318 -26.54 0.29 12.53
N PHE A 319 -26.06 1.51 12.32
CA PHE A 319 -25.58 1.98 11.02
C PHE A 319 -24.07 1.73 10.88
N ASP A 320 -23.69 0.71 10.11
CA ASP A 320 -22.30 0.41 9.73
C ASP A 320 -22.29 -0.10 8.28
N GLY A 321 -21.40 0.45 7.44
CA GLY A 321 -21.36 0.15 6.00
C GLY A 321 -20.97 -1.30 5.67
N ARG A 322 -20.50 -2.07 6.65
CA ARG A 322 -20.22 -3.50 6.52
C ARG A 322 -21.47 -4.38 6.62
N ILE A 323 -22.57 -3.86 7.18
CA ILE A 323 -23.84 -4.61 7.25
C ILE A 323 -24.53 -4.52 5.89
N LYS A 324 -24.81 -5.67 5.28
CA LYS A 324 -25.41 -5.78 3.94
C LYS A 324 -26.55 -6.80 3.95
N ASN A 325 -27.42 -6.69 2.95
CA ASN A 325 -28.47 -7.67 2.64
C ASN A 325 -28.19 -8.27 1.26
N GLY A 326 -28.36 -9.58 1.10
CA GLY A 326 -28.27 -10.24 -0.21
C GLY A 326 -26.87 -10.76 -0.56
N GLU A 327 -26.20 -10.09 -1.50
CA GLU A 327 -25.05 -10.65 -2.22
C GLU A 327 -23.83 -10.92 -1.34
N ILE A 328 -23.23 -12.10 -1.55
CA ILE A 328 -22.01 -12.56 -0.88
C ILE A 328 -20.83 -12.24 -1.78
N ASN A 329 -19.98 -11.33 -1.34
CA ASN A 329 -18.83 -10.83 -2.09
C ASN A 329 -17.49 -11.23 -1.47
N GLY A 330 -17.47 -11.86 -0.31
CA GLY A 330 -16.24 -12.27 0.38
C GLY A 330 -15.54 -13.41 -0.33
N ARG A 331 -14.20 -13.42 -0.28
CA ARG A 331 -13.41 -14.57 -0.74
C ARG A 331 -13.63 -15.79 0.16
N TYR A 332 -13.73 -15.56 1.46
CA TYR A 332 -13.99 -16.60 2.46
C TYR A 332 -15.36 -16.38 3.09
N ILE A 333 -16.08 -17.48 3.31
CA ILE A 333 -17.40 -17.45 3.95
C ILE A 333 -17.26 -17.94 5.39
N TYR A 334 -17.78 -17.16 6.33
CA TYR A 334 -17.95 -17.56 7.72
C TYR A 334 -19.44 -17.67 8.05
N ASN A 335 -19.92 -18.89 8.30
CA ASN A 335 -21.29 -19.13 8.72
C ASN A 335 -21.41 -18.90 10.23
N TYR A 336 -21.97 -17.77 10.62
CA TYR A 336 -22.16 -17.40 12.03
C TYR A 336 -23.43 -18.04 12.60
N THR A 337 -23.26 -18.72 13.73
CA THR A 337 -24.34 -19.31 14.53
C THR A 337 -24.43 -18.62 15.89
N GLN A 338 -25.54 -18.79 16.62
CA GLN A 338 -25.66 -18.25 17.98
C GLN A 338 -24.55 -18.75 18.93
N SER A 339 -24.05 -19.97 18.71
CA SER A 339 -22.95 -20.54 19.51
C SER A 339 -21.62 -19.79 19.34
N ASP A 340 -21.44 -19.07 18.23
CA ASP A 340 -20.23 -18.30 17.95
C ASP A 340 -20.16 -16.98 18.72
N SER A 341 -21.24 -16.55 19.37
CA SER A 341 -21.27 -15.30 20.15
C SER A 341 -20.13 -15.21 21.16
N LEU A 342 -19.80 -16.30 21.85
CA LEU A 342 -18.69 -16.32 22.80
C LEU A 342 -17.32 -16.17 22.13
N LYS A 343 -17.15 -16.72 20.92
CA LYS A 343 -15.90 -16.61 20.14
C LYS A 343 -15.64 -15.15 19.74
N PHE A 344 -16.67 -14.46 19.26
CA PHE A 344 -16.56 -13.07 18.80
C PHE A 344 -16.41 -12.04 19.92
N ARG A 345 -16.58 -12.41 21.19
CA ARG A 345 -16.15 -11.56 22.31
C ARG A 345 -14.62 -11.35 22.33
N ASN A 346 -13.85 -12.31 21.79
CA ASN A 346 -12.44 -12.13 21.54
C ASN A 346 -12.23 -11.29 20.27
N ARG A 347 -11.69 -10.08 20.40
CA ARG A 347 -11.45 -9.17 19.26
C ARG A 347 -10.46 -9.68 18.21
N ASN A 348 -9.65 -10.69 18.54
CA ASN A 348 -8.70 -11.28 17.60
C ASN A 348 -9.24 -12.54 16.91
N TYR A 349 -10.52 -12.92 17.13
CA TYR A 349 -11.05 -14.17 16.63
C TYR A 349 -10.99 -14.27 15.10
N LEU A 350 -11.53 -13.28 14.37
CA LEU A 350 -11.50 -13.29 12.90
C LEU A 350 -10.07 -13.28 12.35
N TRP A 351 -9.16 -12.51 12.98
CA TRP A 351 -7.76 -12.48 12.60
C TRP A 351 -7.13 -13.88 12.69
N ASN A 352 -7.32 -14.56 13.83
CA ASN A 352 -6.75 -15.87 14.08
C ASN A 352 -7.39 -16.94 13.17
N TRP A 353 -8.70 -16.85 12.93
CA TRP A 353 -9.40 -17.73 12.02
C TRP A 353 -8.86 -17.64 10.60
N LEU A 354 -8.74 -16.42 10.05
CA LEU A 354 -8.19 -16.21 8.71
C LEU A 354 -6.71 -16.60 8.63
N SER A 355 -5.94 -16.29 9.69
CA SER A 355 -4.53 -16.69 9.78
C SER A 355 -4.35 -18.21 9.75
N LYS A 356 -5.27 -18.98 10.35
CA LYS A 356 -5.24 -20.44 10.29
C LYS A 356 -5.49 -20.93 8.86
N ILE A 357 -6.50 -20.40 8.16
CA ILE A 357 -6.76 -20.76 6.76
C ILE A 357 -5.53 -20.51 5.89
N TYR A 358 -4.89 -19.34 6.03
CA TYR A 358 -3.69 -19.03 5.27
C TYR A 358 -2.48 -19.90 5.65
N ALA A 359 -2.36 -20.31 6.91
CA ALA A 359 -1.31 -21.24 7.32
C ALA A 359 -1.53 -22.62 6.68
N ASP A 360 -2.78 -23.11 6.68
CA ASP A 360 -3.15 -24.38 6.06
C ASP A 360 -2.92 -24.33 4.53
N GLU A 361 -3.25 -23.22 3.86
CA GLU A 361 -2.97 -23.05 2.42
C GLU A 361 -1.47 -22.95 2.07
N LEU A 362 -0.63 -22.45 2.99
CA LEU A 362 0.81 -22.24 2.74
C LEU A 362 1.67 -23.43 3.14
N TYR A 363 1.26 -24.20 4.14
CA TYR A 363 2.09 -25.23 4.78
C TYR A 363 1.41 -26.61 4.91
N GLY A 364 0.13 -26.72 4.55
CA GLY A 364 -0.70 -27.92 4.72
C GLY A 364 -0.79 -28.83 3.52
#